data_AF-A0A2A4FBP2-F1
#
_entry.id   AF-A0A2A4FBP2-F1
#
_cell.length_a   1.000
_cell.length_b   1.000
_cell.length_c   1.000
_cell.angle_alpha   90.00
_cell.angle_beta   90.00
_cell.angle_gamma   90.00
#
_symmetry.space_group_name_H-M   'P 1'
#
loop_
_entity.id
_entity.type
_entity.pdbx_description
1 polymer ?
#
loop_
_entity_poly.entity_id
_entity_poly.type
_entity_poly.pdbx_seq_one_letter_code
_entity_poly.pdbx_strand_id
1 'polypeptide(L)'
;MSTQTDSRTYATLDEDAVRNAGVSWDEATQGMASPDASLGANFATRRYRDIVFSVKRKIWRQDDEGMESANAAYRQKRPAVLVKGGNRCAFCGFRSKYTEVHHLNDNHADHRDENLAIADPLCHGTQHIGQVGSQRQGVFIHLDGIPQAEVNHLQRTIAVVLEMGSEQEKADARALLQHLASRAELVASEWGSANPSDFANALLQLHDDDMDKRIGVFAGMALLYRPVRFKEYIGKWIEEIYQSLPLKTWGQIHERARAAR
;
A
#
# COMPACT_ATOMS: atom_id res chain seq x y z
N MET A 1 -1.45 14.22 24.29
CA MET A 1 -1.66 15.36 23.39
C MET A 1 -1.02 15.00 22.06
N SER A 2 -1.83 14.62 21.07
CA SER A 2 -1.37 14.12 19.77
C SER A 2 -1.07 15.30 18.85
N THR A 3 0.19 15.49 18.48
CA THR A 3 0.61 16.46 17.46
C THR A 3 0.38 15.83 16.09
N GLN A 4 -0.63 16.31 15.37
CA GLN A 4 -0.79 16.06 13.94
C GLN A 4 0.40 16.64 13.19
N THR A 5 1.28 15.79 12.67
CA THR A 5 2.34 16.22 11.76
C THR A 5 1.72 16.48 10.39
N ASP A 6 1.56 17.75 10.02
CA ASP A 6 1.06 18.16 8.69
C ASP A 6 2.14 17.88 7.63
N SER A 7 1.84 16.96 6.70
CA SER A 7 2.72 16.59 5.60
C SER A 7 2.92 17.71 4.57
N ARG A 8 2.21 18.83 4.69
CA ARG A 8 2.42 20.02 3.83
C ARG A 8 3.77 20.72 4.05
N THR A 9 4.43 20.48 5.17
CA THR A 9 5.67 21.19 5.54
C THR A 9 6.91 20.84 4.68
N TYR A 10 6.80 19.89 3.75
CA TYR A 10 7.91 19.44 2.89
C TYR A 10 7.77 19.83 1.41
N ALA A 11 6.73 20.56 1.03
CA ALA A 11 6.63 21.16 -0.30
C ALA A 11 6.95 22.65 -0.18
N THR A 12 8.21 23.04 -0.32
CA THR A 12 8.56 24.42 -0.64
C THR A 12 8.12 24.69 -2.07
N LEU A 13 6.86 25.11 -2.22
CA LEU A 13 6.46 25.81 -3.44
C LEU A 13 7.33 27.07 -3.51
N ASP A 14 8.04 27.24 -4.62
CA ASP A 14 8.74 28.47 -4.94
C ASP A 14 7.67 29.55 -5.17
N GLU A 15 7.30 30.24 -4.09
CA GLU A 15 6.26 31.27 -4.09
C GLU A 15 6.59 32.41 -5.07
N ASP A 16 7.88 32.64 -5.32
CA ASP A 16 8.36 33.65 -6.27
C ASP A 16 8.19 33.18 -7.71
N ALA A 17 8.40 31.89 -8.02
CA ALA A 17 8.10 31.33 -9.33
C ALA A 17 6.59 31.34 -9.64
N VAL A 18 5.74 31.08 -8.65
CA VAL A 18 4.27 31.15 -8.80
C VAL A 18 3.80 32.61 -8.97
N ARG A 19 4.39 33.55 -8.23
CA ARG A 19 4.09 34.99 -8.37
C ARG A 19 4.56 35.58 -9.72
N ASN A 20 5.66 35.09 -10.27
CA ASN A 20 6.24 35.61 -11.52
C ASN A 20 5.61 35.02 -12.81
N ALA A 21 4.62 34.12 -12.70
CA ALA A 21 3.95 33.51 -13.85
C ALA A 21 2.94 34.43 -14.58
N GLY A 22 2.86 35.71 -14.20
CA GLY A 22 2.23 36.77 -15.02
C GLY A 22 0.70 36.77 -15.08
N VAL A 23 0.02 35.94 -14.30
CA VAL A 23 -1.43 36.02 -14.09
C VAL A 23 -1.69 35.97 -12.60
N SER A 24 -2.30 37.03 -12.06
CA SER A 24 -2.70 37.04 -10.65
C SER A 24 -3.81 36.01 -10.42
N TRP A 25 -3.90 35.46 -9.20
CA TRP A 25 -5.00 34.54 -8.84
C TRP A 25 -6.38 35.18 -9.06
N ASP A 26 -6.49 36.49 -8.88
CA ASP A 26 -7.73 37.25 -9.09
C ASP A 26 -8.09 37.33 -10.58
N GLU A 27 -7.11 37.54 -11.47
CA GLU A 27 -7.32 37.49 -12.94
C GLU A 27 -7.64 36.07 -13.40
N ALA A 28 -6.99 35.05 -12.82
CA ALA A 28 -7.22 33.64 -13.17
C ALA A 28 -8.61 33.12 -12.74
N THR A 29 -9.24 33.77 -11.76
CA THR A 29 -10.54 33.36 -11.21
C THR A 29 -11.69 34.33 -11.51
N GLN A 30 -11.42 35.38 -12.29
CA GLN A 30 -12.43 36.38 -12.66
C GLN A 30 -13.57 35.74 -13.44
N GLY A 31 -14.80 35.88 -12.93
CA GLY A 31 -16.01 35.31 -13.54
C GLY A 31 -16.27 33.83 -13.22
N MET A 32 -15.38 33.18 -12.48
CA MET A 32 -15.66 31.85 -11.92
C MET A 32 -16.59 31.98 -10.71
N ALA A 33 -17.62 31.15 -10.65
CA ALA A 33 -18.42 31.02 -9.43
C ALA A 33 -17.52 30.52 -8.31
N SER A 34 -17.69 31.05 -7.09
CA SER A 34 -17.00 30.53 -5.92
C SER A 34 -17.27 29.03 -5.81
N PRO A 35 -16.21 28.20 -5.66
CA PRO A 35 -16.41 26.76 -5.52
C PRO A 35 -17.29 26.48 -4.30
N ASP A 36 -18.07 25.42 -4.40
CA ASP A 36 -18.91 24.95 -3.31
C ASP A 36 -18.06 24.82 -2.03
N ALA A 37 -18.57 25.27 -0.89
CA ALA A 37 -17.83 25.23 0.38
C ALA A 37 -17.48 23.81 0.84
N SER A 38 -18.14 22.78 0.29
CA SER A 38 -17.81 21.38 0.48
C SER A 38 -16.76 20.84 -0.50
N LEU A 39 -16.32 21.64 -1.48
CA LEU A 39 -15.26 21.27 -2.40
C LEU A 39 -13.97 21.07 -1.60
N GLY A 40 -13.53 19.82 -1.54
CA GLY A 40 -12.35 19.41 -0.79
C GLY A 40 -12.62 18.91 0.62
N ALA A 41 -13.87 18.91 1.10
CA ALA A 41 -14.24 18.23 2.36
C ALA A 41 -13.84 16.74 2.33
N ASN A 42 -13.86 16.11 1.15
CA ASN A 42 -13.40 14.74 0.95
C ASN A 42 -11.88 14.55 1.13
N PHE A 43 -11.07 15.62 1.09
CA PHE A 43 -9.65 15.57 1.42
C PHE A 43 -9.39 15.62 2.93
N ALA A 44 -10.36 16.12 3.73
CA ALA A 44 -10.26 16.14 5.19
C ALA A 44 -10.41 14.75 5.81
N THR A 45 -11.18 13.86 5.15
CA THR A 45 -11.28 12.45 5.54
C THR A 45 -10.40 11.59 4.65
N ARG A 46 -9.36 10.94 5.21
CA ARG A 46 -8.61 9.93 4.44
C ARG A 46 -9.59 8.86 3.96
N ARG A 47 -9.63 8.67 2.64
CA ARG A 47 -10.54 7.71 1.98
C ARG A 47 -10.26 6.27 2.41
N TYR A 48 -9.01 5.97 2.78
CA TYR A 48 -8.55 4.67 3.21
C TYR A 48 -7.66 4.79 4.46
N ARG A 49 -7.54 3.70 5.20
CA ARG A 49 -6.67 3.60 6.37
C ARG A 49 -5.20 3.64 5.97
N ASP A 50 -4.40 4.19 6.86
CA ASP A 50 -2.95 4.25 6.68
C ASP A 50 -2.34 2.86 6.74
N ILE A 51 -1.38 2.64 5.85
CA ILE A 51 -0.50 1.47 5.92
C ILE A 51 0.69 1.87 6.77
N VAL A 52 0.82 1.23 7.94
CA VAL A 52 1.97 1.39 8.82
C VAL A 52 2.65 0.04 8.94
N PHE A 53 3.93 -0.08 8.56
CA PHE A 53 4.62 -1.36 8.66
C PHE A 53 4.69 -1.84 10.11
N SER A 54 4.45 -3.13 10.31
CA SER A 54 4.40 -3.72 11.65
C SER A 54 4.77 -5.21 11.67
N VAL A 55 4.83 -5.74 12.89
CA VAL A 55 5.13 -7.13 13.22
C VAL A 55 4.22 -7.62 14.32
N LYS A 56 4.01 -8.94 14.35
CA LYS A 56 3.36 -9.62 15.47
C LYS A 56 4.25 -9.59 16.70
N ARG A 57 3.83 -8.89 17.77
CA ARG A 57 4.57 -8.81 19.05
C ARG A 57 3.95 -9.64 20.16
N LYS A 58 2.62 -9.70 20.22
CA LYS A 58 1.91 -10.22 21.40
C LYS A 58 1.63 -11.72 21.36
N ILE A 59 1.57 -12.32 20.16
CA ILE A 59 1.30 -13.75 19.97
C ILE A 59 2.17 -14.24 18.80
N TRP A 60 3.47 -14.44 19.06
CA TRP A 60 4.33 -15.20 18.16
C TRP A 60 4.46 -16.62 18.71
N ARG A 61 3.69 -17.56 18.15
CA ARG A 61 3.95 -18.99 18.33
C ARG A 61 4.53 -19.49 17.02
N GLN A 62 5.76 -19.97 17.12
CA GLN A 62 6.56 -20.51 16.03
C GLN A 62 5.88 -21.72 15.33
N ASP A 63 4.79 -22.25 15.90
CA ASP A 63 4.05 -23.45 15.47
C ASP A 63 2.58 -23.22 15.04
N ASP A 64 2.12 -21.98 14.83
CA ASP A 64 0.70 -21.68 14.55
C ASP A 64 0.37 -21.48 13.05
N GLU A 65 1.01 -22.22 12.14
CA GLU A 65 0.54 -22.35 10.75
C GLU A 65 -0.86 -23.02 10.74
N GLY A 66 -1.92 -22.21 10.83
CA GLY A 66 -3.32 -22.67 10.69
C GLY A 66 -4.32 -22.16 11.73
N MET A 67 -3.87 -21.53 12.83
CA MET A 67 -4.74 -21.22 13.98
C MET A 67 -5.67 -20.01 13.83
N GLU A 68 -5.30 -19.00 13.02
CA GLU A 68 -6.24 -17.92 12.63
C GLU A 68 -7.50 -18.55 12.05
N SER A 69 -7.32 -19.47 11.10
CA SER A 69 -8.41 -20.24 10.55
C SER A 69 -9.04 -21.18 11.56
N ALA A 70 -8.37 -21.64 12.63
CA ALA A 70 -8.86 -22.69 13.54
C ALA A 70 -9.76 -22.21 14.68
N ASN A 71 -9.75 -20.91 15.04
CA ASN A 71 -10.63 -20.40 16.08
C ASN A 71 -12.09 -20.37 15.59
N ALA A 72 -12.97 -21.16 16.23
CA ALA A 72 -14.38 -21.26 15.86
C ALA A 72 -15.11 -19.91 15.85
N ALA A 73 -14.79 -19.03 16.81
CA ALA A 73 -15.38 -17.69 16.88
C ALA A 73 -14.97 -16.81 15.69
N TYR A 74 -13.70 -16.90 15.26
CA TYR A 74 -13.22 -16.19 14.08
C TYR A 74 -13.82 -16.77 12.79
N ARG A 75 -13.86 -18.10 12.65
CA ARG A 75 -14.50 -18.78 11.50
C ARG A 75 -15.94 -18.32 11.32
N GLN A 76 -16.68 -18.16 12.42
CA GLN A 76 -18.07 -17.72 12.38
C GLN A 76 -18.22 -16.25 11.96
N LYS A 77 -17.34 -15.36 12.43
CA LYS A 77 -17.41 -13.93 12.11
C LYS A 77 -16.87 -13.56 10.74
N ARG A 78 -15.85 -14.27 10.26
CA ARG A 78 -15.10 -13.91 9.04
C ARG A 78 -16.01 -13.69 7.81
N PRO A 79 -17.01 -14.55 7.49
CA PRO A 79 -17.88 -14.31 6.34
C PRO A 79 -18.68 -13.01 6.45
N ALA A 80 -19.21 -12.68 7.64
CA ALA A 80 -19.99 -11.47 7.86
C ALA A 80 -19.14 -10.21 7.69
N VAL A 81 -17.89 -10.22 8.17
CA VAL A 81 -16.94 -9.11 7.99
C VAL A 81 -16.64 -8.88 6.51
N LEU A 82 -16.36 -9.95 5.76
CA LEU A 82 -16.09 -9.87 4.32
C LEU A 82 -17.26 -9.30 3.52
N VAL A 83 -18.49 -9.74 3.83
CA VAL A 83 -19.72 -9.21 3.22
C VAL A 83 -19.91 -7.73 3.58
N LYS A 84 -19.77 -7.36 4.85
CA LYS A 84 -19.95 -5.97 5.34
C LYS A 84 -19.00 -4.99 4.65
N GLY A 85 -17.73 -5.37 4.48
CA GLY A 85 -16.77 -4.51 3.78
C GLY A 85 -16.79 -4.63 2.25
N GLY A 86 -17.72 -5.43 1.68
CA GLY A 86 -17.96 -5.51 0.24
C GLY A 86 -16.71 -5.89 -0.55
N ASN A 87 -15.89 -6.80 0.00
CA ASN A 87 -14.64 -7.25 -0.60
C ASN A 87 -13.64 -6.13 -0.92
N ARG A 88 -13.76 -4.96 -0.26
CA ARG A 88 -12.90 -3.80 -0.48
C ARG A 88 -11.86 -3.70 0.62
N CYS A 89 -10.59 -3.71 0.24
CA CYS A 89 -9.47 -3.43 1.13
C CYS A 89 -9.63 -2.04 1.78
N ALA A 90 -9.57 -1.99 3.11
CA ALA A 90 -9.67 -0.76 3.88
C ALA A 90 -8.45 0.15 3.73
N PHE A 91 -7.32 -0.36 3.21
CA PHE A 91 -6.04 0.34 3.11
C PHE A 91 -5.77 0.94 1.73
N CYS A 92 -6.09 0.23 0.64
CA CYS A 92 -5.83 0.71 -0.72
C CYS A 92 -7.09 0.77 -1.61
N GLY A 93 -8.24 0.32 -1.11
CA GLY A 93 -9.50 0.33 -1.87
C GLY A 93 -9.63 -0.75 -2.95
N PHE A 94 -8.62 -1.60 -3.14
CA PHE A 94 -8.68 -2.73 -4.06
C PHE A 94 -9.85 -3.65 -3.71
N ARG A 95 -10.59 -4.12 -4.72
CA ARG A 95 -11.76 -4.99 -4.55
C ARG A 95 -11.47 -6.38 -5.09
N SER A 96 -11.58 -7.42 -4.27
CA SER A 96 -11.42 -8.82 -4.71
C SER A 96 -12.08 -9.77 -3.72
N LYS A 97 -12.65 -10.90 -4.16
CA LYS A 97 -13.22 -11.90 -3.23
C LYS A 97 -12.13 -12.61 -2.41
N TYR A 98 -10.87 -12.43 -2.79
CA TYR A 98 -9.69 -13.00 -2.13
C TYR A 98 -9.04 -12.04 -1.14
N THR A 99 -9.80 -11.10 -0.59
CA THR A 99 -9.38 -10.31 0.57
C THR A 99 -9.39 -11.12 1.86
N GLU A 100 -8.62 -10.64 2.82
CA GLU A 100 -8.38 -11.23 4.13
C GLU A 100 -8.99 -10.34 5.22
N VAL A 101 -9.20 -10.91 6.42
CA VAL A 101 -9.60 -10.15 7.60
C VAL A 101 -8.36 -9.94 8.45
N HIS A 102 -8.16 -8.70 8.88
CA HIS A 102 -6.99 -8.25 9.64
C HIS A 102 -7.43 -7.63 10.97
N HIS A 103 -6.75 -8.01 12.06
CA HIS A 103 -6.91 -7.43 13.39
C HIS A 103 -6.01 -6.21 13.56
N LEU A 104 -6.61 -5.02 13.65
CA LEU A 104 -5.91 -3.73 13.67
C LEU A 104 -4.98 -3.52 14.87
N ASN A 105 -5.25 -4.18 15.99
CA ASN A 105 -4.48 -4.06 17.22
C ASN A 105 -3.47 -5.18 17.47
N ASP A 106 -3.20 -6.03 16.46
CA ASP A 106 -2.30 -7.19 16.57
C ASP A 106 -2.74 -8.26 17.60
N ASN A 107 -3.98 -8.17 18.12
CA ASN A 107 -4.55 -9.14 19.04
C ASN A 107 -5.62 -10.00 18.35
N HIS A 108 -5.25 -11.21 17.96
CA HIS A 108 -6.14 -12.16 17.27
C HIS A 108 -7.20 -12.80 18.17
N ALA A 109 -7.18 -12.54 19.48
CA ALA A 109 -8.29 -12.88 20.35
C ALA A 109 -9.37 -11.80 20.38
N ASP A 110 -9.07 -10.58 19.91
CA ASP A 110 -9.99 -9.44 19.90
C ASP A 110 -10.80 -9.38 18.60
N HIS A 111 -11.93 -10.06 18.59
CA HIS A 111 -12.82 -10.13 17.43
C HIS A 111 -13.90 -9.04 17.41
N ARG A 112 -13.70 -7.90 18.08
CA ARG A 112 -14.63 -6.76 18.03
C ARG A 112 -14.67 -6.18 16.61
N ASP A 113 -15.84 -5.75 16.16
CA ASP A 113 -16.06 -5.26 14.79
C ASP A 113 -15.15 -4.08 14.45
N GLU A 114 -14.85 -3.23 15.42
CA GLU A 114 -13.98 -2.06 15.25
C GLU A 114 -12.51 -2.44 15.06
N ASN A 115 -12.13 -3.64 15.48
CA ASN A 115 -10.77 -4.17 15.36
C ASN A 115 -10.56 -4.97 14.06
N LEU A 116 -11.63 -5.37 13.37
CA LEU A 116 -11.54 -6.19 12.17
C LEU A 116 -11.65 -5.33 10.91
N ALA A 117 -10.60 -5.35 10.09
CA ALA A 117 -10.57 -4.67 8.79
C ALA A 117 -10.41 -5.68 7.65
N ILE A 118 -10.98 -5.37 6.49
CA ILE A 118 -10.69 -6.11 5.26
C ILE A 118 -9.37 -5.60 4.68
N ALA A 119 -8.46 -6.49 4.33
CA ALA A 119 -7.21 -6.17 3.67
C ALA A 119 -7.02 -7.04 2.42
N ASP A 120 -6.44 -6.50 1.36
CA ASP A 120 -5.90 -7.36 0.31
C ASP A 120 -4.56 -7.98 0.76
N PRO A 121 -4.11 -9.10 0.18
CA PRO A 121 -2.90 -9.81 0.63
C PRO A 121 -1.60 -8.99 0.63
N LEU A 122 -1.51 -7.92 -0.19
CA LEU A 122 -0.36 -7.02 -0.17
C LEU A 122 -0.48 -6.08 1.01
N CYS A 123 -1.61 -5.38 1.17
CA CYS A 123 -1.78 -4.48 2.30
C CYS A 123 -1.70 -5.23 3.64
N HIS A 124 -2.25 -6.44 3.73
CA HIS A 124 -2.13 -7.26 4.93
C HIS A 124 -0.68 -7.65 5.22
N GLY A 125 0.11 -7.99 4.19
CA GLY A 125 1.52 -8.36 4.34
C GLY A 125 2.39 -7.27 4.96
N THR A 126 1.99 -6.00 4.85
CA THR A 126 2.70 -4.87 5.49
C THR A 126 2.61 -4.89 7.02
N GLN A 127 1.65 -5.62 7.58
CA GLN A 127 1.50 -5.82 9.02
C GLN A 127 2.29 -7.05 9.53
N HIS A 128 2.85 -7.84 8.61
CA HIS A 128 3.59 -9.08 8.90
C HIS A 128 4.97 -9.07 8.23
N ILE A 129 5.69 -7.95 8.32
CA ILE A 129 6.95 -7.77 7.56
C ILE A 129 8.02 -8.82 7.96
N GLY A 130 7.97 -9.31 9.19
CA GLY A 130 8.85 -10.41 9.66
C GLY A 130 8.66 -11.70 8.87
N GLN A 131 7.41 -12.07 8.58
CA GLN A 131 7.07 -13.23 7.75
C GLN A 131 7.44 -13.00 6.28
N VAL A 132 7.20 -11.80 5.77
CA VAL A 132 7.56 -11.43 4.39
C VAL A 132 9.06 -11.61 4.16
N GLY A 133 9.89 -11.13 5.10
CA GLY A 133 11.33 -11.28 5.01
C GLY A 133 11.79 -12.73 5.17
N SER A 134 11.22 -13.49 6.12
CA SER A 134 11.69 -14.85 6.44
C SER A 134 11.40 -15.81 5.30
N GLN A 135 10.26 -15.61 4.62
CA GLN A 135 9.86 -16.36 3.43
C GLN A 135 10.49 -15.81 2.13
N ARG A 136 11.38 -14.81 2.22
CA ARG A 136 12.04 -14.14 1.07
C ARG A 136 11.04 -13.60 0.05
N GLN A 137 9.89 -13.13 0.53
CA GLN A 137 8.77 -12.69 -0.30
C GLN A 137 8.79 -11.19 -0.62
N GLY A 138 9.74 -10.43 -0.08
CA GLY A 138 9.87 -9.00 -0.36
C GLY A 138 11.18 -8.41 0.12
N VAL A 139 11.37 -7.14 -0.21
CA VAL A 139 12.52 -6.31 0.15
C VAL A 139 12.04 -4.88 0.37
N PHE A 140 12.62 -4.17 1.33
CA PHE A 140 12.40 -2.72 1.43
C PHE A 140 13.19 -2.00 0.34
N ILE A 141 12.55 -1.00 -0.27
CA ILE A 141 13.14 -0.14 -1.27
C ILE A 141 12.98 1.31 -0.82
N HIS A 142 13.93 2.15 -1.17
CA HIS A 142 13.80 3.59 -0.95
C HIS A 142 12.88 4.15 -2.03
N LEU A 143 11.75 4.79 -1.68
CA LEU A 143 10.79 5.34 -2.64
C LEU A 143 10.00 6.50 -2.01
N ASP A 144 10.55 7.71 -2.13
CA ASP A 144 9.96 8.91 -1.54
C ASP A 144 8.66 9.35 -2.22
N GLY A 145 7.75 9.89 -1.41
CA GLY A 145 6.51 10.54 -1.89
C GLY A 145 5.44 9.60 -2.43
N ILE A 146 5.67 8.29 -2.48
CA ILE A 146 4.70 7.31 -2.99
C ILE A 146 4.18 6.44 -1.83
N PRO A 147 2.89 6.56 -1.45
CA PRO A 147 2.32 5.73 -0.40
C PRO A 147 2.34 4.24 -0.77
N GLN A 148 2.55 3.37 0.23
CA GLN A 148 2.55 1.92 0.02
C GLN A 148 1.28 1.38 -0.67
N ALA A 149 0.14 2.03 -0.48
CA ALA A 149 -1.12 1.66 -1.15
C ALA A 149 -0.99 1.76 -2.69
N GLU A 150 -0.32 2.79 -3.19
CA GLU A 150 -0.05 2.99 -4.62
C GLU A 150 1.00 2.01 -5.13
N VAL A 151 2.05 1.76 -4.33
CA VAL A 151 3.04 0.71 -4.63
C VAL A 151 2.37 -0.65 -4.73
N ASN A 152 1.40 -0.96 -3.87
CA ASN A 152 0.63 -2.20 -3.93
C ASN A 152 -0.23 -2.30 -5.20
N HIS A 153 -0.83 -1.20 -5.66
CA HIS A 153 -1.53 -1.19 -6.95
C HIS A 153 -0.58 -1.42 -8.12
N LEU A 154 0.57 -0.75 -8.13
CA LEU A 154 1.59 -0.93 -9.15
C LEU A 154 2.09 -2.39 -9.21
N GLN A 155 2.38 -2.99 -8.06
CA GLN A 155 2.85 -4.37 -7.97
C GLN A 155 1.82 -5.39 -8.48
N ARG A 156 0.52 -5.17 -8.22
CA ARG A 156 -0.55 -6.00 -8.81
C ARG A 156 -0.57 -5.89 -10.32
N THR A 157 -0.47 -4.68 -10.86
CA THR A 157 -0.42 -4.46 -12.31
C THR A 157 0.79 -5.14 -12.94
N ILE A 158 1.98 -4.98 -12.36
CA ILE A 158 3.20 -5.67 -12.81
C ILE A 158 2.98 -7.18 -12.81
N ALA A 159 2.44 -7.74 -11.73
CA ALA A 159 2.21 -9.18 -11.62
C ALA A 159 1.23 -9.71 -12.68
N VAL A 160 0.16 -8.96 -12.97
CA VAL A 160 -0.79 -9.30 -14.04
C VAL A 160 -0.13 -9.24 -15.42
N VAL A 161 0.61 -8.17 -15.72
CA VAL A 161 1.31 -8.02 -17.01
C VAL A 161 2.34 -9.14 -17.20
N LEU A 162 3.07 -9.50 -16.15
CA LEU A 162 4.03 -10.61 -16.20
C LEU A 162 3.38 -11.96 -16.56
N GLU A 163 2.11 -12.15 -16.21
CA GLU A 163 1.37 -13.38 -16.51
C GLU A 163 0.77 -13.36 -17.93
N MET A 164 -0.01 -12.32 -18.24
CA MET A 164 -0.88 -12.30 -19.44
C MET A 164 -0.50 -11.28 -20.52
N GLY A 165 0.53 -10.46 -20.31
CA GLY A 165 0.99 -9.48 -21.29
C GLY A 165 1.66 -10.10 -22.52
N SER A 166 1.86 -9.30 -23.55
CA SER A 166 2.77 -9.63 -24.66
C SER A 166 4.23 -9.74 -24.19
N GLU A 167 5.10 -10.34 -24.99
CA GLU A 167 6.51 -10.47 -24.62
C GLU A 167 7.21 -9.13 -24.37
N GLN A 168 6.84 -8.10 -25.14
CA GLN A 168 7.35 -6.74 -24.92
C GLN A 168 6.86 -6.16 -23.59
N GLU A 169 5.55 -6.22 -23.31
CA GLU A 169 4.99 -5.71 -22.05
C GLU A 169 5.57 -6.45 -20.84
N LYS A 170 5.79 -7.76 -20.96
CA LYS A 170 6.46 -8.57 -19.94
C LYS A 170 7.91 -8.13 -19.75
N ALA A 171 8.62 -7.79 -20.83
CA ALA A 171 9.98 -7.26 -20.75
C ALA A 171 10.01 -5.92 -20.01
N ASP A 172 9.09 -5.01 -20.33
CA ASP A 172 8.97 -3.71 -19.69
C ASP A 172 8.60 -3.85 -18.20
N ALA A 173 7.67 -4.76 -17.86
CA ALA A 173 7.29 -5.05 -16.48
C ALA A 173 8.47 -5.63 -15.67
N ARG A 174 9.29 -6.51 -16.28
CA ARG A 174 10.53 -7.02 -15.65
C ARG A 174 11.54 -5.91 -15.43
N ALA A 175 11.75 -5.04 -16.41
CA ALA A 175 12.68 -3.91 -16.30
C ALA A 175 12.24 -2.94 -15.20
N LEU A 176 10.95 -2.61 -15.12
CA LEU A 176 10.40 -1.77 -14.06
C LEU A 176 10.55 -2.41 -12.68
N LEU A 177 10.24 -3.71 -12.54
CA LEU A 177 10.42 -4.43 -11.29
C LEU A 177 11.89 -4.47 -10.86
N GLN A 178 12.82 -4.67 -11.80
CA GLN A 178 14.25 -4.67 -11.53
C GLN A 178 14.73 -3.27 -11.11
N HIS A 179 14.25 -2.21 -11.75
CA HIS A 179 14.56 -0.83 -11.38
C HIS A 179 14.04 -0.49 -9.98
N LEU A 180 12.82 -0.92 -9.63
CA LEU A 180 12.32 -0.77 -8.26
C LEU A 180 13.18 -1.55 -7.27
N ALA A 181 13.53 -2.80 -7.61
CA ALA A 181 14.33 -3.67 -6.74
C ALA A 181 15.76 -3.15 -6.52
N SER A 182 16.38 -2.48 -7.49
CA SER A 182 17.73 -1.92 -7.32
C SER A 182 17.76 -0.81 -6.24
N ARG A 183 16.61 -0.17 -5.96
CA ARG A 183 16.49 0.84 -4.89
C ARG A 183 16.56 0.24 -3.48
N ALA A 184 16.59 -1.09 -3.35
CA ALA A 184 16.92 -1.75 -2.09
C ALA A 184 18.37 -1.50 -1.65
N GLU A 185 19.29 -1.24 -2.59
CA GLU A 185 20.69 -0.93 -2.27
C GLU A 185 20.81 0.35 -1.44
N LEU A 186 19.94 1.34 -1.69
CA LEU A 186 19.90 2.59 -0.92
C LEU A 186 19.47 2.31 0.53
N VAL A 187 18.45 1.48 0.73
CA VAL A 187 18.01 1.08 2.08
C VAL A 187 19.12 0.29 2.78
N ALA A 188 19.73 -0.66 2.09
CA ALA A 188 20.83 -1.46 2.67
C ALA A 188 22.05 -0.60 3.03
N SER A 189 22.37 0.42 2.22
CA SER A 189 23.44 1.37 2.50
C SER A 189 23.19 2.21 3.75
N GLU A 190 21.94 2.62 3.99
CA GLU A 190 21.60 3.49 5.11
C GLU A 190 21.32 2.70 6.40
N TRP A 191 20.69 1.53 6.29
CA TRP A 191 20.19 0.74 7.42
C TRP A 191 20.98 -0.53 7.70
N GLY A 192 21.97 -0.86 6.86
CA GLY A 192 22.74 -2.11 6.94
C GLY A 192 21.99 -3.35 6.43
N SER A 193 20.69 -3.24 6.15
CA SER A 193 19.87 -4.28 5.53
C SER A 193 18.67 -3.68 4.82
N ALA A 194 18.17 -4.38 3.80
CA ALA A 194 16.88 -4.12 3.16
C ALA A 194 15.89 -5.28 3.37
N ASN A 195 16.28 -6.31 4.14
CA ASN A 195 15.43 -7.47 4.39
C ASN A 195 14.36 -7.12 5.44
N PRO A 196 13.05 -7.27 5.14
CA PRO A 196 11.98 -6.94 6.08
C PRO A 196 12.06 -7.65 7.43
N SER A 197 12.68 -8.84 7.52
CA SER A 197 12.88 -9.52 8.80
C SER A 197 13.86 -8.83 9.74
N ASP A 198 14.84 -8.10 9.23
CA ASP A 198 15.82 -7.41 10.08
C ASP A 198 15.16 -6.20 10.76
N PHE A 199 14.36 -5.45 10.00
CA PHE A 199 13.48 -4.40 10.54
C PHE A 199 12.45 -4.98 11.51
N ALA A 200 11.89 -6.15 11.19
CA ALA A 200 10.96 -6.82 12.08
C ALA A 200 11.57 -7.11 13.45
N ASN A 201 12.78 -7.65 13.46
CA ASN A 201 13.52 -7.95 14.69
C ASN A 201 13.80 -6.68 15.50
N ALA A 202 14.11 -5.56 14.84
CA ALA A 202 14.25 -4.27 15.52
C ALA A 202 12.93 -3.80 16.15
N LEU A 203 11.80 -3.92 15.43
CA LEU A 203 10.48 -3.56 15.95
C LEU A 203 10.05 -4.41 17.15
N LEU A 204 10.47 -5.69 17.21
CA LEU A 204 10.22 -6.56 18.38
C LEU A 204 10.90 -6.04 19.65
N GLN A 205 12.00 -5.28 19.52
CA GLN A 205 12.74 -4.72 20.66
C GLN A 205 12.21 -3.36 21.14
N LEU A 206 11.30 -2.73 20.40
CA LEU A 206 10.74 -1.43 20.80
C LEU A 206 9.85 -1.57 22.04
N HIS A 207 9.84 -0.56 22.90
CA HIS A 207 8.82 -0.47 23.95
C HIS A 207 7.44 -0.21 23.32
N ASP A 208 6.35 -0.60 23.99
CA ASP A 208 4.99 -0.39 23.46
C ASP A 208 4.70 1.10 23.24
N ASP A 209 5.19 1.97 24.14
CA ASP A 209 5.06 3.44 24.04
C ASP A 209 5.82 4.05 22.85
N ASP A 210 6.81 3.33 22.32
CA ASP A 210 7.63 3.78 21.20
C ASP A 210 7.12 3.30 19.85
N MET A 211 6.07 2.46 19.82
CA MET A 211 5.61 1.84 18.59
C MET A 211 5.23 2.87 17.52
N ASP A 212 4.63 3.99 17.90
CA ASP A 212 4.21 5.01 16.92
C ASP A 212 5.39 5.70 16.23
N LYS A 213 6.59 5.67 16.83
CA LYS A 213 7.82 6.22 16.21
C LYS A 213 8.19 5.46 14.93
N ARG A 214 7.73 4.21 14.76
CA ARG A 214 7.98 3.41 13.54
C ARG A 214 7.46 4.09 12.27
N ILE A 215 6.43 4.94 12.37
CA ILE A 215 5.89 5.66 11.21
C ILE A 215 6.97 6.54 10.57
N GLY A 216 7.75 7.24 11.39
CA GLY A 216 8.86 8.07 10.91
C GLY A 216 10.04 7.25 10.40
N VAL A 217 10.33 6.10 11.03
CA VAL A 217 11.43 5.19 10.63
C VAL A 217 11.25 4.68 9.20
N PHE A 218 10.01 4.38 8.80
CA PHE A 218 9.71 3.90 7.45
C PHE A 218 9.38 5.02 6.46
N ALA A 219 9.55 6.29 6.84
CA ALA A 219 9.38 7.39 5.90
C ALA A 219 10.37 7.24 4.74
N GLY A 220 9.88 7.38 3.51
CA GLY A 220 10.69 7.16 2.30
C GLY A 220 10.98 5.70 1.98
N MET A 221 10.41 4.74 2.71
CA MET A 221 10.50 3.32 2.39
C MET A 221 9.19 2.77 1.82
N ALA A 222 9.33 1.84 0.89
CA ALA A 222 8.23 0.99 0.42
C ALA A 222 8.64 -0.48 0.49
N LEU A 223 7.66 -1.35 0.73
CA LEU A 223 7.83 -2.79 0.65
C LEU A 223 7.55 -3.25 -0.78
N LEU A 224 8.61 -3.69 -1.46
CA LEU A 224 8.53 -4.34 -2.76
C LEU A 224 8.51 -5.85 -2.58
N TYR A 225 7.38 -6.46 -2.87
CA TYR A 225 7.18 -7.89 -2.90
C TYR A 225 7.76 -8.53 -4.15
N ARG A 226 8.24 -9.76 -3.98
CA ARG A 226 8.62 -10.63 -5.08
C ARG A 226 7.36 -11.27 -5.69
N PRO A 227 7.30 -11.45 -7.02
CA PRO A 227 6.15 -12.05 -7.70
C PRO A 227 5.70 -13.40 -7.13
N VAL A 228 6.64 -14.18 -6.55
CA VAL A 228 6.34 -15.46 -5.89
C VAL A 228 5.25 -15.35 -4.80
N ARG A 229 5.17 -14.21 -4.10
CA ARG A 229 4.14 -13.99 -3.06
C ARG A 229 2.73 -14.00 -3.63
N PHE A 230 2.56 -13.63 -4.89
CA PHE A 230 1.25 -13.42 -5.50
C PHE A 230 0.82 -14.54 -6.42
N LYS A 231 1.66 -15.57 -6.60
CA LYS A 231 1.44 -16.62 -7.59
C LYS A 231 0.04 -17.26 -7.47
N GLU A 232 -0.47 -17.41 -6.25
CA GLU A 232 -1.80 -17.97 -5.98
C GLU A 232 -2.97 -17.00 -6.17
N TYR A 233 -2.70 -15.70 -6.32
CA TYR A 233 -3.69 -14.62 -6.47
C TYR A 233 -3.75 -14.06 -7.89
N ILE A 234 -2.68 -14.18 -8.69
CA ILE A 234 -2.62 -13.55 -10.03
C ILE A 234 -3.75 -14.04 -10.93
N GLY A 235 -3.92 -15.36 -11.11
CA GLY A 235 -4.99 -15.90 -11.96
C GLY A 235 -6.38 -15.46 -11.50
N LYS A 236 -6.60 -15.43 -10.19
CA LYS A 236 -7.83 -14.96 -9.56
C LYS A 236 -8.13 -13.50 -9.85
N TRP A 237 -7.13 -12.62 -9.71
CA TRP A 237 -7.31 -11.20 -10.02
C TRP A 237 -7.55 -10.96 -11.51
N ILE A 238 -6.90 -11.75 -12.37
CA ILE A 238 -7.12 -11.71 -13.82
C ILE A 238 -8.59 -11.99 -14.12
N GLU A 239 -9.14 -13.07 -13.59
CA GLU A 239 -10.53 -13.47 -13.77
C GLU A 239 -11.52 -12.44 -13.19
N GLU A 240 -11.27 -11.92 -11.99
CA GLU A 240 -12.22 -11.05 -11.28
C GLU A 240 -12.27 -9.61 -11.82
N ILE A 241 -11.11 -9.06 -12.19
CA ILE A 241 -10.94 -7.60 -12.36
C ILE A 241 -10.43 -7.31 -13.77
N TYR A 242 -9.30 -7.92 -14.14
CA TYR A 242 -8.57 -7.50 -15.33
C TYR A 242 -9.16 -8.04 -16.64
N GLN A 243 -9.96 -9.11 -16.61
CA GLN A 243 -10.68 -9.60 -17.79
C GLN A 243 -11.63 -8.54 -18.37
N SER A 244 -12.20 -7.69 -17.52
CA SER A 244 -13.10 -6.61 -17.93
C SER A 244 -12.40 -5.34 -18.39
N LEU A 245 -11.09 -5.22 -18.12
CA LEU A 245 -10.32 -4.02 -18.46
C LEU A 245 -9.82 -4.10 -19.91
N PRO A 246 -9.87 -2.99 -20.67
CA PRO A 246 -9.40 -2.97 -22.04
C PRO A 246 -7.87 -2.89 -22.08
N LEU A 247 -7.18 -3.93 -21.59
CA LEU A 247 -5.71 -3.95 -21.48
C LEU A 247 -5.03 -3.63 -22.81
N LYS A 248 -5.59 -4.11 -23.91
CA LYS A 248 -5.11 -3.85 -25.29
C LYS A 248 -5.13 -2.37 -25.68
N THR A 249 -5.92 -1.53 -25.02
CA THR A 249 -6.01 -0.10 -25.31
C THR A 249 -5.10 0.73 -24.39
N TRP A 250 -4.42 0.13 -23.42
CA TRP A 250 -3.60 0.88 -22.46
C TRP A 250 -2.42 1.60 -23.12
N GLY A 251 -1.79 0.97 -24.13
CA GLY A 251 -0.76 1.65 -24.94
C GLY A 251 -1.28 2.93 -25.60
N GLN A 252 -2.53 2.94 -26.07
CA GLN A 252 -3.14 4.13 -26.66
C GLN A 252 -3.42 5.22 -25.62
N ILE A 253 -3.77 4.85 -24.38
CA ILE A 253 -3.94 5.80 -23.28
C ILE A 253 -2.61 6.47 -22.94
N HIS A 254 -1.53 5.70 -22.87
CA HIS A 254 -0.18 6.22 -22.64
C HIS A 254 0.24 7.21 -23.73
N GLU A 255 0.09 6.85 -25.01
CA GLU A 255 0.46 7.75 -26.12
C GLU A 255 -0.38 9.03 -26.11
N ARG A 256 -1.68 8.96 -25.80
CA ARG A 256 -2.53 10.15 -25.65
C ARG A 256 -2.08 11.04 -24.49
N ALA A 257 -1.71 10.46 -23.35
CA ALA A 257 -1.20 11.21 -22.21
C ALA A 257 0.17 11.86 -22.49
N ARG A 258 1.02 11.21 -23.29
CA ARG A 258 2.29 11.80 -23.75
C ARG A 258 2.08 12.94 -24.74
N ALA A 259 1.16 12.78 -25.69
CA ALA A 259 0.87 13.79 -26.71
C ALA A 259 0.12 15.02 -26.17
N ALA A 260 -0.47 14.92 -24.97
CA ALA A 260 -1.12 16.04 -24.28
C ALA A 260 -0.17 16.85 -23.38
N ARG A 261 1.13 16.52 -23.35
CA ARG A 261 2.21 17.26 -22.70
C ARG A 261 3.06 17.95 -23.77
#